data_AF-A0A7J6T5A9-F1
#
_entry.id   AF-A0A7J6T5A9-F1
#
_cell.length_a   1.000
_cell.length_b   1.000
_cell.length_c   1.000
_cell.angle_alpha   90.00
_cell.angle_beta   90.00
_cell.angle_gamma   90.00
#
_symmetry.space_group_name_H-M   'P 1'
#
loop_
_entity.id
_entity.type
_entity.pdbx_description
1 polymer ?
#
loop_
_entity_poly.entity_id
_entity_poly.type
_entity_poly.pdbx_seq_one_letter_code
_entity_poly.pdbx_strand_id
1 'polypeptide(L)'
;HKQRVDDEKALAIKVHSETVKQLEQDAVGELTDMKAQYEQLLSYERDDKVKLRGEAGIHKKHHEDLRKQMHKKEEEIRGQQEEARRKQDRIDELMAEREKSLKNIKEQDKVIGEKEQKIYDLKKQNQELEKFKYIMDYKIKELKAQVGPKEGDIAEMKKQISDMDRDLEEHHKQNKHLMDDIKQMRGKQKELQREVVKNRQRLSDLRRVSRAFKTDLYHTTQHILDPEKLRESFVAMAKKYAELPDDDEEAAEKKEEDEEEEPDEQEPTKKDIDALGEEIRDEYEQQRGYLEAKVNKLRTKLQKDAEARRKDNSRIMGENIGLLSEIGELRKELQALKTERQERKMSVSRPGPFARAKAAAGRRPPDVAKKASGRAAEIEQNRRTIAELREKIRGREEIIRNYEEAQTSGESKLP
;
A
#
# COMPACT_ATOMS: atom_id res chain seq x y z
N HIS A 1 85.16 -25.37 -159.89
CA HIS A 1 84.01 -26.08 -159.29
C HIS A 1 84.22 -26.44 -157.81
N LYS A 2 85.41 -26.90 -157.38
CA LYS A 2 85.71 -27.25 -155.98
C LYS A 2 85.69 -26.05 -155.00
N GLN A 3 86.29 -24.91 -155.37
CA GLN A 3 86.28 -23.68 -154.56
C GLN A 3 84.88 -23.11 -154.27
N ARG A 4 83.95 -23.10 -155.24
CA ARG A 4 82.56 -22.66 -155.01
C ARG A 4 81.81 -23.56 -154.02
N VAL A 5 82.06 -24.87 -154.07
CA VAL A 5 81.45 -25.82 -153.14
C VAL A 5 82.03 -25.69 -151.73
N ASP A 6 83.32 -25.37 -151.62
CA ASP A 6 83.98 -25.17 -150.33
C ASP A 6 83.55 -23.83 -149.69
N ASP A 7 83.37 -22.76 -150.48
CA ASP A 7 82.83 -21.49 -150.00
C ASP A 7 81.33 -21.59 -149.63
N GLU A 8 80.52 -22.31 -150.42
CA GLU A 8 79.12 -22.61 -150.09
C GLU A 8 78.99 -23.45 -148.81
N LYS A 9 79.89 -24.41 -148.59
CA LYS A 9 79.96 -25.19 -147.34
C LYS A 9 80.40 -24.33 -146.16
N ALA A 10 81.39 -23.46 -146.32
CA ALA A 10 81.85 -22.57 -145.26
C ALA A 10 80.75 -21.58 -144.86
N LEU A 11 79.99 -21.06 -145.83
CA LEU A 11 78.86 -20.16 -145.59
C LEU A 11 77.68 -20.91 -144.94
N ALA A 12 77.40 -22.15 -145.35
CA ALA A 12 76.40 -23.00 -144.70
C ALA A 12 76.77 -23.38 -143.26
N ILE A 13 78.04 -23.68 -142.97
CA ILE A 13 78.54 -23.93 -141.61
C ILE A 13 78.41 -22.67 -140.76
N LYS A 14 78.75 -21.50 -141.32
CA LYS A 14 78.63 -20.22 -140.62
C LYS A 14 77.18 -19.90 -140.30
N VAL A 15 76.28 -20.00 -141.27
CA VAL A 15 74.83 -19.81 -141.07
C VAL A 15 74.29 -20.83 -140.07
N HIS A 16 74.65 -22.11 -140.18
CA HIS A 16 74.22 -23.12 -139.22
C HIS A 16 74.73 -22.80 -137.80
N SER A 17 75.99 -22.40 -137.66
CA SER A 17 76.56 -22.00 -136.36
C SER A 17 75.88 -20.76 -135.78
N GLU A 18 75.47 -19.81 -136.62
CA GLU A 18 74.73 -18.61 -136.22
C GLU A 18 73.28 -18.98 -135.84
N THR A 19 72.62 -19.89 -136.56
CA THR A 19 71.28 -20.39 -136.21
C THR A 19 71.26 -21.18 -134.91
N VAL A 20 72.29 -22.02 -134.67
CA VAL A 20 72.41 -22.76 -133.41
C VAL A 20 72.64 -21.80 -132.24
N LYS A 21 73.49 -20.79 -132.42
CA LYS A 21 73.69 -19.74 -131.40
C LYS A 21 72.42 -18.94 -131.12
N GLN A 22 71.63 -18.62 -132.14
CA GLN A 22 70.33 -17.96 -131.96
C GLN A 22 69.36 -18.85 -131.18
N LEU A 23 69.22 -20.12 -131.56
CA LEU A 23 68.37 -21.08 -130.83
C LEU A 23 68.83 -21.31 -129.39
N GLU A 24 70.14 -21.37 -129.14
CA GLU A 24 70.68 -21.46 -127.78
C GLU A 24 70.41 -20.19 -126.97
N GLN A 25 70.54 -19.00 -127.58
CA GLN A 25 70.22 -17.73 -126.93
C GLN A 25 68.72 -17.60 -126.63
N ASP A 26 67.86 -18.04 -127.55
CA ASP A 26 66.41 -18.05 -127.38
C ASP A 26 66.01 -19.05 -126.28
N ALA A 27 66.56 -20.27 -126.30
CA ALA A 27 66.31 -21.26 -125.26
C ALA A 27 66.87 -20.83 -123.89
N VAL A 28 68.01 -20.14 -123.85
CA VAL A 28 68.55 -19.54 -122.62
C VAL A 28 67.66 -18.40 -122.16
N GLY A 29 67.16 -17.55 -123.07
CA GLY A 29 66.20 -16.48 -122.81
C GLY A 29 64.92 -17.03 -122.19
N GLU A 30 64.31 -18.03 -122.82
CA GLU A 30 63.13 -18.74 -122.31
C GLU A 30 63.41 -19.40 -120.95
N LEU A 31 64.57 -20.03 -120.75
CA LEU A 31 64.95 -20.59 -119.46
C LEU A 31 65.14 -19.52 -118.39
N THR A 32 65.69 -18.35 -118.75
CA THR A 32 65.83 -17.23 -117.82
C THR A 32 64.48 -16.62 -117.47
N ASP A 33 63.57 -16.50 -118.43
CA ASP A 33 62.22 -15.98 -118.22
C ASP A 33 61.39 -16.94 -117.37
N MET A 34 61.47 -18.25 -117.63
CA MET A 34 60.82 -19.27 -116.82
C MET A 34 61.39 -19.30 -115.39
N LYS A 35 62.72 -19.18 -115.23
CA LYS A 35 63.33 -19.05 -113.90
C LYS A 35 62.86 -17.80 -113.19
N ALA A 36 62.80 -16.65 -113.87
CA ALA A 36 62.32 -15.41 -113.29
C ALA A 36 60.84 -15.53 -112.85
N GLN A 37 59.99 -16.17 -113.65
CA GLN A 37 58.60 -16.44 -113.30
C GLN A 37 58.47 -17.36 -112.07
N TYR A 38 59.25 -18.45 -112.01
CA TYR A 38 59.25 -19.34 -110.85
C TYR A 38 59.85 -18.71 -109.60
N GLU A 39 60.91 -17.90 -109.73
CA GLU A 39 61.48 -17.12 -108.63
C GLU A 39 60.47 -16.08 -108.13
N GLN A 40 59.72 -15.45 -109.02
CA GLN A 40 58.66 -14.52 -108.67
C GLN A 40 57.50 -15.24 -107.94
N LEU A 41 57.04 -16.39 -108.43
CA LEU A 41 56.04 -17.23 -107.76
C LEU A 41 56.54 -17.70 -106.38
N LEU A 42 57.78 -18.15 -106.29
CA LEU A 42 58.39 -18.58 -105.03
C LEU A 42 58.54 -17.40 -104.05
N SER A 43 58.83 -16.20 -104.55
CA SER A 43 58.83 -14.97 -103.75
C SER A 43 57.42 -14.65 -103.23
N TYR A 44 56.40 -14.71 -104.08
CA TYR A 44 55.01 -14.49 -103.66
C TYR A 44 54.57 -15.50 -102.60
N GLU A 45 54.86 -16.80 -102.79
CA GLU A 45 54.54 -17.83 -101.80
C GLU A 45 55.29 -17.63 -100.47
N ARG A 46 56.55 -17.18 -100.52
CA ARG A 46 57.34 -16.85 -99.32
C ARG A 46 56.75 -15.65 -98.59
N ASP A 47 56.37 -14.60 -99.30
CA ASP A 47 55.74 -13.41 -98.74
C ASP A 47 54.39 -13.76 -98.11
N ASP A 48 53.57 -14.57 -98.77
CA ASP A 48 52.29 -15.03 -98.25
C ASP A 48 52.45 -15.92 -97.02
N LYS A 49 53.47 -16.79 -96.99
CA LYS A 49 53.81 -17.56 -95.79
C LYS A 49 54.18 -16.66 -94.60
N VAL A 50 54.91 -15.57 -94.84
CA VAL A 50 55.26 -14.60 -93.79
C VAL A 50 54.01 -13.86 -93.31
N LYS A 51 53.12 -13.44 -94.20
CA LYS A 51 51.83 -12.81 -93.85
C LYS A 51 50.97 -13.74 -93.01
N LEU A 52 50.73 -14.97 -93.48
CA LEU A 52 49.95 -15.98 -92.76
C LEU A 52 50.55 -16.31 -91.39
N ARG A 53 51.89 -16.33 -91.27
CA ARG A 53 52.57 -16.50 -89.96
C ARG A 53 52.35 -15.29 -89.04
N GLY A 54 52.36 -14.08 -89.59
CA GLY A 54 52.02 -12.86 -88.86
C GLY A 54 50.58 -12.87 -88.37
N GLU A 55 49.63 -13.19 -89.25
CA GLU A 55 48.21 -13.34 -88.95
C GLU A 55 47.99 -14.42 -87.89
N ALA A 56 48.61 -15.60 -88.01
CA ALA A 56 48.55 -16.65 -86.99
C ALA A 56 49.09 -16.18 -85.63
N GLY A 57 50.15 -15.36 -85.62
CA GLY A 57 50.68 -14.74 -84.41
C GLY A 57 49.71 -13.73 -83.78
N ILE A 58 49.04 -12.91 -84.59
CA ILE A 58 48.00 -11.97 -84.15
C ILE A 58 46.80 -12.74 -83.59
N HIS A 59 46.32 -13.78 -84.29
CA HIS A 59 45.24 -14.63 -83.82
C HIS A 59 45.59 -15.31 -82.50
N LYS A 60 46.83 -15.81 -82.33
CA LYS A 60 47.27 -16.40 -81.07
C LYS A 60 47.23 -15.39 -79.92
N LYS A 61 47.74 -14.16 -80.13
CA LYS A 61 47.65 -13.08 -79.12
C LYS A 61 46.20 -12.71 -78.82
N HIS A 62 45.36 -12.59 -79.85
CA HIS A 62 43.95 -12.29 -79.68
C HIS A 62 43.22 -13.38 -78.88
N HIS A 63 43.51 -14.65 -79.14
CA HIS A 63 42.98 -15.78 -78.37
C HIS A 63 43.46 -15.76 -76.92
N GLU A 64 44.74 -15.44 -76.67
CA GLU A 64 45.28 -15.31 -75.31
C GLU A 64 44.64 -14.14 -74.55
N ASP A 65 44.42 -13.00 -75.21
CA ASP A 65 43.75 -11.84 -74.62
C ASP A 65 42.27 -12.11 -74.34
N LEU A 66 41.56 -12.75 -75.28
CA LEU A 66 40.18 -13.17 -75.08
C LEU A 66 40.06 -14.17 -73.92
N ARG A 67 41.02 -15.11 -73.80
CA ARG A 67 41.07 -16.06 -72.69
C ARG A 67 41.29 -15.35 -71.34
N LYS A 68 42.16 -14.34 -71.28
CA LYS A 68 42.33 -13.51 -70.07
C LYS A 68 41.07 -12.73 -69.73
N GLN A 69 40.38 -12.17 -70.72
CA GLN A 69 39.11 -11.48 -70.52
C GLN A 69 38.02 -12.43 -70.00
N MET A 70 37.93 -13.63 -70.58
CA MET A 70 37.04 -14.68 -70.09
C MET A 70 37.32 -15.02 -68.63
N HIS A 71 38.58 -15.25 -68.25
CA HIS A 71 38.94 -15.55 -66.86
C HIS A 71 38.57 -14.41 -65.90
N LYS A 72 38.83 -13.15 -66.28
CA LYS A 72 38.42 -11.98 -65.49
C LYS A 72 36.90 -11.92 -65.32
N LYS A 73 36.14 -12.21 -66.38
CA LYS A 73 34.68 -12.25 -66.33
C LYS A 73 34.16 -13.41 -65.48
N GLU A 74 34.81 -14.57 -65.53
CA GLU A 74 34.51 -15.70 -64.65
C GLU A 74 34.75 -15.37 -63.17
N GLU A 75 35.84 -14.67 -62.85
CA GLU A 75 36.13 -14.18 -61.49
C GLU A 75 35.11 -13.12 -61.05
N GLU A 76 34.76 -12.16 -61.91
CA GLU A 76 33.71 -11.17 -61.63
C GLU A 76 32.35 -11.84 -61.36
N ILE A 77 31.97 -12.82 -62.18
CA ILE A 77 30.73 -13.59 -62.00
C ILE A 77 30.77 -14.34 -60.67
N ARG A 78 31.90 -14.98 -60.33
CA ARG A 78 32.05 -15.69 -59.07
C ARG A 78 31.94 -14.75 -57.86
N GLY A 79 32.57 -13.57 -57.93
CA GLY A 79 32.44 -12.54 -56.90
C GLY A 79 31.00 -12.08 -56.71
N GLN A 80 30.29 -11.82 -57.82
CA GLN A 80 28.87 -11.45 -57.78
C GLN A 80 27.98 -12.56 -57.22
N GLN A 81 28.28 -13.83 -57.53
CA GLN A 81 27.55 -14.98 -56.97
C GLN A 81 27.75 -15.10 -55.46
N GLU A 82 28.97 -14.88 -54.96
CA GLU A 82 29.25 -14.88 -53.52
C GLU A 82 28.55 -13.73 -52.80
N GLU A 83 28.53 -12.52 -53.39
CA GLU A 83 27.78 -11.38 -52.86
C GLU A 83 26.27 -11.62 -52.86
N ALA A 84 25.73 -12.20 -53.93
CA ALA A 84 24.32 -12.58 -54.01
C ALA A 84 23.96 -13.58 -52.92
N ARG A 85 24.82 -14.59 -52.69
CA ARG A 85 24.65 -15.55 -51.60
C ARG A 85 24.66 -14.89 -50.22
N ARG A 86 25.61 -13.98 -49.94
CA ARG A 86 25.65 -13.24 -48.67
C ARG A 86 24.40 -12.40 -48.44
N LYS A 87 23.88 -11.76 -49.50
CA LYS A 87 22.63 -10.99 -49.42
C LYS A 87 21.44 -11.92 -49.16
N GLN A 88 21.41 -13.09 -49.79
CA GLN A 88 20.38 -14.09 -49.56
C GLN A 88 20.39 -14.59 -48.11
N ASP A 89 21.55 -14.99 -47.58
CA ASP A 89 21.70 -15.42 -46.19
C ASP A 89 21.22 -14.32 -45.23
N ARG A 90 21.54 -13.04 -45.53
CA ARG A 90 21.08 -11.91 -44.73
C ARG A 90 19.56 -11.68 -44.80
N ILE A 91 18.96 -11.89 -45.97
CA ILE A 91 17.51 -11.82 -46.14
C ILE A 91 16.85 -12.92 -45.29
N ASP A 92 17.38 -14.13 -45.33
CA ASP A 92 16.84 -15.26 -44.57
C ASP A 92 16.93 -15.04 -43.05
N GLU A 93 18.05 -14.48 -42.56
CA GLU A 93 18.19 -14.03 -41.17
C GLU A 93 17.12 -13.00 -40.77
N LEU A 94 16.93 -11.96 -41.58
CA LEU A 94 15.95 -10.91 -41.31
C LEU A 94 14.52 -11.44 -41.38
N MET A 95 14.24 -12.39 -42.28
CA MET A 95 12.94 -13.05 -42.37
C MET A 95 12.64 -13.88 -41.12
N ALA A 96 13.64 -14.60 -40.58
CA ALA A 96 13.50 -15.34 -39.33
C ALA A 96 13.29 -14.41 -38.12
N GLU A 97 14.01 -13.27 -38.06
CA GLU A 97 13.82 -12.26 -37.01
C GLU A 97 12.43 -11.62 -37.08
N ARG A 98 11.95 -11.32 -38.29
CA ARG A 98 10.58 -10.84 -38.52
C ARG A 98 9.56 -11.84 -38.04
N GLU A 99 9.70 -13.13 -38.36
CA GLU A 99 8.77 -14.17 -37.93
C GLU A 99 8.73 -14.30 -36.40
N LYS A 100 9.90 -14.29 -35.75
CA LYS A 100 9.99 -14.30 -34.28
C LYS A 100 9.30 -13.09 -33.66
N SER A 101 9.50 -11.91 -34.23
CA SER A 101 8.87 -10.67 -33.77
C SER A 101 7.35 -10.72 -33.95
N LEU A 102 6.86 -11.26 -35.06
CA LEU A 102 5.43 -11.47 -35.29
C LEU A 102 4.82 -12.48 -34.30
N LYS A 103 5.53 -13.54 -33.92
CA LYS A 103 5.08 -14.47 -32.87
C LYS A 103 4.97 -13.76 -31.52
N ASN A 104 5.98 -12.98 -31.14
CA ASN A 104 5.94 -12.20 -29.90
C ASN A 104 4.77 -11.21 -29.88
N ILE A 105 4.48 -10.53 -30.99
CA ILE A 105 3.33 -9.63 -31.09
C ILE A 105 2.02 -10.38 -30.88
N LYS A 106 1.83 -11.54 -31.54
CA LYS A 106 0.62 -12.35 -31.35
C LYS A 106 0.44 -12.85 -29.92
N GLU A 107 1.53 -13.23 -29.25
CA GLU A 107 1.49 -13.62 -27.84
C GLU A 107 1.14 -12.44 -26.94
N GLN A 108 1.71 -11.26 -27.21
CA GLN A 108 1.36 -10.03 -26.50
C GLN A 108 -0.10 -9.63 -26.71
N ASP A 109 -0.63 -9.72 -27.93
CA ASP A 109 -2.04 -9.45 -28.24
C ASP A 109 -2.96 -10.38 -27.45
N LYS A 110 -2.59 -11.66 -27.32
CA LYS A 110 -3.34 -12.62 -26.49
C LYS A 110 -3.34 -12.21 -25.01
N VAL A 111 -2.18 -11.83 -24.47
CA VAL A 111 -2.06 -11.34 -23.08
C VAL A 111 -2.83 -10.03 -22.87
N ILE A 112 -2.84 -9.14 -23.88
CA ILE A 112 -3.62 -7.91 -23.85
C ILE A 112 -5.12 -8.26 -23.80
N GLY A 113 -5.60 -9.16 -24.65
CA GLY A 113 -6.99 -9.61 -24.64
C GLY A 113 -7.42 -10.22 -23.30
N GLU A 114 -6.57 -11.06 -22.68
CA GLU A 114 -6.84 -11.61 -21.35
C GLU A 114 -6.92 -10.51 -20.27
N LYS A 115 -6.04 -9.50 -20.33
CA LYS A 115 -6.06 -8.35 -19.42
C LYS A 115 -7.28 -7.47 -19.65
N GLU A 116 -7.67 -7.23 -20.89
CA GLU A 116 -8.87 -6.46 -21.25
C GLU A 116 -10.13 -7.14 -20.72
N GLN A 117 -10.23 -8.47 -20.86
CA GLN A 117 -11.35 -9.23 -20.29
C GLN A 117 -11.39 -9.08 -18.76
N LYS A 118 -10.23 -9.20 -18.09
CA LYS A 118 -10.16 -9.01 -16.63
C LYS A 118 -10.55 -7.58 -16.22
N ILE A 119 -10.15 -6.57 -16.99
CA ILE A 119 -10.55 -5.17 -16.77
C ILE A 119 -12.06 -5.03 -16.93
N TYR A 120 -12.66 -5.66 -17.93
CA TYR A 120 -14.10 -5.64 -18.15
C TYR A 120 -14.87 -6.25 -16.97
N ASP A 121 -14.44 -7.43 -16.51
CA ASP A 121 -15.07 -8.11 -15.38
C ASP A 121 -14.92 -7.29 -14.08
N LEU A 122 -13.74 -6.73 -13.83
CA LEU A 122 -13.51 -5.84 -12.69
C LEU A 122 -14.34 -4.56 -12.79
N LYS A 123 -14.50 -3.98 -13.99
CA LYS A 123 -15.34 -2.80 -14.20
C LYS A 123 -16.80 -3.10 -13.90
N LYS A 124 -17.30 -4.28 -14.28
CA LYS A 124 -18.65 -4.75 -13.96
C LYS A 124 -18.83 -4.94 -12.45
N GLN A 125 -17.88 -5.60 -11.78
CA GLN A 125 -17.89 -5.74 -10.32
C GLN A 125 -17.84 -4.38 -9.62
N ASN A 126 -17.06 -3.42 -10.14
CA ASN A 126 -16.97 -2.08 -9.57
C ASN A 126 -18.30 -1.31 -9.71
N GLN A 127 -19.01 -1.45 -10.84
CA GLN A 127 -20.36 -0.90 -10.99
C GLN A 127 -21.36 -1.53 -10.00
N GLU A 128 -21.25 -2.82 -9.72
CA GLU A 128 -22.07 -3.48 -8.69
C GLU A 128 -21.74 -2.94 -7.30
N LEU A 129 -20.45 -2.75 -6.98
CA LEU A 129 -20.01 -2.14 -5.73
C LEU A 129 -20.49 -0.70 -5.58
N GLU A 130 -20.52 0.09 -6.66
CA GLU A 130 -21.11 1.43 -6.64
C GLU A 130 -22.61 1.37 -6.32
N LYS A 131 -23.36 0.43 -6.91
CA LYS A 131 -24.78 0.23 -6.57
C LYS A 131 -24.96 -0.14 -5.10
N PHE A 132 -24.12 -1.05 -4.57
CA PHE A 132 -24.15 -1.39 -3.14
C PHE A 132 -23.81 -0.19 -2.26
N LYS A 133 -22.84 0.63 -2.66
CA LYS A 133 -22.51 1.87 -1.98
C LYS A 133 -23.71 2.81 -1.93
N TYR A 134 -24.43 3.01 -3.04
CA TYR A 134 -25.64 3.83 -3.06
C TYR A 134 -26.72 3.30 -2.11
N ILE A 135 -26.96 1.99 -2.10
CA ILE A 135 -27.93 1.35 -1.20
C ILE A 135 -27.51 1.54 0.26
N MET A 136 -26.22 1.34 0.56
CA MET A 136 -25.69 1.52 1.92
C MET A 136 -25.73 2.99 2.36
N ASP A 137 -25.39 3.93 1.50
CA ASP A 137 -25.48 5.36 1.79
C ASP A 137 -26.93 5.77 2.07
N TYR A 138 -27.89 5.23 1.31
CA TYR A 138 -29.31 5.42 1.60
C TYR A 138 -29.69 4.84 2.97
N LYS A 139 -29.25 3.62 3.28
CA LYS A 139 -29.55 2.98 4.57
C LYS A 139 -28.92 3.73 5.74
N ILE A 140 -27.70 4.24 5.58
CA ILE A 140 -27.02 5.08 6.57
C ILE A 140 -27.80 6.38 6.78
N LYS A 141 -28.26 7.03 5.71
CA LYS A 141 -29.10 8.24 5.82
C LYS A 141 -30.41 7.97 6.55
N GLU A 142 -31.09 6.87 6.23
CA GLU A 142 -32.32 6.45 6.89
C GLU A 142 -32.09 6.21 8.39
N LEU A 143 -31.05 5.45 8.76
CA LEU A 143 -30.72 5.19 10.16
C LEU A 143 -30.32 6.47 10.90
N LYS A 144 -29.54 7.35 10.29
CA LYS A 144 -29.20 8.66 10.87
C LYS A 144 -30.43 9.52 11.11
N ALA A 145 -31.39 9.51 10.18
CA ALA A 145 -32.66 10.22 10.34
C ALA A 145 -33.50 9.66 11.49
N GLN A 146 -33.40 8.36 11.81
CA GLN A 146 -34.04 7.76 12.98
C GLN A 146 -33.28 8.01 14.29
N VAL A 147 -31.95 8.18 14.23
CA VAL A 147 -31.12 8.46 15.40
C VAL A 147 -31.30 9.91 15.86
N GLY A 148 -31.42 10.87 14.94
CA GLY A 148 -31.64 12.29 15.27
C GLY A 148 -32.76 12.58 16.29
N PRO A 149 -34.02 12.11 16.08
CA PRO A 149 -35.09 12.32 17.05
C PRO A 149 -34.81 11.62 18.38
N LYS A 150 -34.25 10.40 18.35
CA LYS A 150 -33.88 9.69 19.59
C LYS A 150 -32.79 10.42 20.38
N GLU A 151 -31.83 11.04 19.71
CA GLU A 151 -30.82 11.88 20.37
C GLU A 151 -31.45 13.15 20.97
N GLY A 152 -32.45 13.74 20.30
CA GLY A 152 -33.28 14.82 20.82
C GLY A 152 -34.04 14.42 22.08
N ASP A 153 -34.77 13.31 22.03
CA ASP A 153 -35.52 12.79 23.19
C ASP A 153 -34.58 12.49 24.37
N ILE A 154 -33.40 11.93 24.11
CA ILE A 154 -32.39 11.69 25.15
C ILE A 154 -31.86 13.00 25.72
N ALA A 155 -31.65 14.03 24.91
CA ALA A 155 -31.21 15.34 25.39
C ALA A 155 -32.29 16.01 26.25
N GLU A 156 -33.56 15.90 25.86
CA GLU A 156 -34.69 16.42 26.63
C GLU A 156 -34.87 15.68 27.95
N MET A 157 -34.85 14.34 27.94
CA MET A 157 -34.88 13.54 29.18
C MET A 157 -33.70 13.86 30.10
N LYS A 158 -32.48 14.05 29.56
CA LYS A 158 -31.33 14.48 30.36
C LYS A 158 -31.54 15.85 31.00
N LYS A 159 -32.15 16.79 30.28
CA LYS A 159 -32.48 18.10 30.81
C LYS A 159 -33.51 17.99 31.94
N GLN A 160 -34.58 17.22 31.74
CA GLN A 160 -35.59 16.96 32.77
C GLN A 160 -34.98 16.35 34.03
N ILE A 161 -34.08 15.37 33.89
CA ILE A 161 -33.37 14.78 35.03
C ILE A 161 -32.52 15.84 35.74
N SER A 162 -31.79 16.68 35.00
CA SER A 162 -31.00 17.77 35.60
C SER A 162 -31.86 18.81 36.32
N ASP A 163 -33.04 19.13 35.80
CA ASP A 163 -33.98 20.07 36.43
C ASP A 163 -34.58 19.44 37.70
N MET A 164 -34.96 18.16 37.66
CA MET A 164 -35.43 17.40 38.83
C MET A 164 -34.34 17.27 39.91
N ASP A 165 -33.09 17.00 39.53
CA ASP A 165 -31.97 16.92 40.48
C ASP A 165 -31.77 18.26 41.20
N ARG A 166 -31.90 19.37 40.46
CA ARG A 166 -31.86 20.73 41.02
C ARG A 166 -32.99 20.97 42.02
N ASP A 167 -34.21 20.57 41.67
CA ASP A 167 -35.37 20.72 42.55
C ASP A 167 -35.25 19.83 43.79
N LEU A 168 -34.72 18.61 43.66
CA LEU A 168 -34.40 17.73 44.78
C LEU A 168 -33.35 18.35 45.70
N GLU A 169 -32.30 18.97 45.16
CA GLU A 169 -31.31 19.69 45.97
C GLU A 169 -31.93 20.87 46.72
N GLU A 170 -32.83 21.61 46.09
CA GLU A 170 -33.56 22.70 46.74
C GLU A 170 -34.44 22.18 47.89
N HIS A 171 -35.18 21.10 47.66
CA HIS A 171 -35.98 20.44 48.71
C HIS A 171 -35.10 19.89 49.85
N HIS A 172 -33.93 19.33 49.55
CA HIS A 172 -32.99 18.90 50.59
C HIS A 172 -32.48 20.08 51.44
N LYS A 173 -32.19 21.23 50.81
CA LYS A 173 -31.81 22.45 51.54
C LYS A 173 -32.95 22.96 52.42
N GLN A 174 -34.18 22.98 51.90
CA GLN A 174 -35.39 23.35 52.66
C GLN A 174 -35.64 22.40 53.82
N ASN A 175 -35.58 21.08 53.60
CA ASN A 175 -35.73 20.08 54.66
C ASN A 175 -34.67 20.24 55.74
N LYS A 176 -33.43 20.55 55.37
CA LYS A 176 -32.37 20.85 56.34
C LYS A 176 -32.70 22.10 57.16
N HIS A 177 -33.16 23.18 56.52
CA HIS A 177 -33.60 24.39 57.22
C HIS A 177 -34.74 24.10 58.19
N LEU A 178 -35.76 23.37 57.76
CA LEU A 178 -36.90 22.98 58.60
C LEU A 178 -36.47 22.09 59.78
N MET A 179 -35.51 21.18 59.59
CA MET A 179 -34.95 20.39 60.69
C MET A 179 -34.22 21.27 61.71
N ASP A 180 -33.44 22.26 61.24
CA ASP A 180 -32.76 23.22 62.11
C ASP A 180 -33.79 24.07 62.89
N ASP A 181 -34.87 24.52 62.24
CA ASP A 181 -35.98 25.25 62.88
C ASP A 181 -36.70 24.39 63.93
N ILE A 182 -37.03 23.14 63.61
CA ILE A 182 -37.63 22.19 64.56
C ILE A 182 -36.71 22.00 65.76
N LYS A 183 -35.40 21.88 65.54
CA LYS A 183 -34.42 21.74 66.63
C LYS A 183 -34.38 23.00 67.50
N GLN A 184 -34.40 24.19 66.91
CA GLN A 184 -34.46 25.45 67.67
C GLN A 184 -35.76 25.56 68.48
N MET A 185 -36.90 25.24 67.88
CA MET A 185 -38.19 25.30 68.56
C MET A 185 -38.30 24.28 69.69
N ARG A 186 -37.82 23.04 69.48
CA ARG A 186 -37.69 22.04 70.55
C ARG A 186 -36.76 22.50 71.66
N GLY A 187 -35.67 23.19 71.33
CA GLY A 187 -34.77 23.82 72.31
C GLY A 187 -35.48 24.85 73.19
N LYS A 188 -36.18 25.80 72.55
CA LYS A 188 -37.01 26.80 73.25
C LYS A 188 -38.08 26.16 74.12
N GLN A 189 -38.75 25.10 73.63
CA GLN A 189 -39.74 24.36 74.41
C GLN A 189 -39.13 23.78 75.69
N LYS A 190 -37.94 23.17 75.61
CA LYS A 190 -37.24 22.64 76.79
C LYS A 190 -36.84 23.73 77.78
N GLU A 191 -36.39 24.89 77.30
CA GLU A 191 -36.06 26.03 78.16
C GLU A 191 -37.30 26.57 78.87
N LEU A 192 -38.40 26.81 78.14
CA LEU A 192 -39.66 27.24 78.73
C LEU A 192 -40.20 26.19 79.73
N GLN A 193 -40.10 24.90 79.42
CA GLN A 193 -40.48 23.84 80.36
C GLN A 193 -39.65 23.89 81.65
N ARG A 194 -38.32 24.10 81.56
CA ARG A 194 -37.46 24.28 82.74
C ARG A 194 -37.87 25.51 83.55
N GLU A 195 -38.19 26.63 82.90
CA GLU A 195 -38.68 27.83 83.58
C GLU A 195 -40.03 27.59 84.27
N VAL A 196 -40.95 26.87 83.62
CA VAL A 196 -42.24 26.48 84.21
C VAL A 196 -42.02 25.61 85.44
N VAL A 197 -41.11 24.64 85.39
CA VAL A 197 -40.77 23.79 86.56
C VAL A 197 -40.16 24.63 87.68
N LYS A 198 -39.19 25.50 87.39
CA LYS A 198 -38.61 26.44 88.37
C LYS A 198 -39.68 27.32 89.03
N ASN A 199 -40.60 27.88 88.23
CA ASN A 199 -41.69 28.71 88.74
C ASN A 199 -42.70 27.89 89.58
N ARG A 200 -42.97 26.63 89.21
CA ARG A 200 -43.81 25.72 90.01
C ARG A 200 -43.16 25.37 91.35
N GLN A 201 -41.85 25.09 91.37
CA GLN A 201 -41.09 24.86 92.59
C GLN A 201 -41.15 26.09 93.51
N ARG A 202 -40.86 27.28 92.96
CA ARG A 202 -40.97 28.56 93.69
C ARG A 202 -42.36 28.78 94.29
N LEU A 203 -43.43 28.47 93.54
CA LEU A 203 -44.80 28.51 94.04
C LEU A 203 -45.05 27.50 95.17
N SER A 204 -44.48 26.30 95.08
CA SER A 204 -44.59 25.27 96.12
C SER A 204 -43.88 25.70 97.40
N ASP A 205 -42.66 26.24 97.31
CA ASP A 205 -41.89 26.72 98.45
C ASP A 205 -42.58 27.92 99.12
N LEU A 206 -43.08 28.89 98.35
CA LEU A 206 -43.88 29.99 98.88
C LEU A 206 -45.15 29.50 99.58
N ARG A 207 -45.84 28.50 99.01
CA ARG A 207 -47.01 27.87 99.66
C ARG A 207 -46.62 27.15 100.94
N ARG A 208 -45.45 26.49 101.00
CA ARG A 208 -44.91 25.84 102.21
C ARG A 208 -44.64 26.86 103.30
N VAL A 209 -43.95 27.95 102.97
CA VAL A 209 -43.68 29.06 103.91
C VAL A 209 -44.98 29.68 104.40
N SER A 210 -45.94 29.94 103.50
CA SER A 210 -47.25 30.48 103.88
C SER A 210 -48.03 29.54 104.83
N ARG A 211 -48.00 28.23 104.58
CA ARG A 211 -48.61 27.24 105.50
C ARG A 211 -47.87 27.18 106.84
N ALA A 212 -46.54 27.16 106.84
CA ALA A 212 -45.75 27.15 108.07
C ALA A 212 -46.03 28.41 108.91
N PHE A 213 -46.07 29.58 108.26
CA PHE A 213 -46.43 30.85 108.91
C PHE A 213 -47.84 30.77 109.51
N LYS A 214 -48.81 30.22 108.78
CA LYS A 214 -50.18 30.05 109.29
C LYS A 214 -50.24 29.14 110.52
N THR A 215 -49.47 28.05 110.53
CA THR A 215 -49.39 27.13 111.69
C THR A 215 -48.71 27.80 112.88
N ASP A 216 -47.60 28.50 112.66
CA ASP A 216 -46.88 29.23 113.71
C ASP A 216 -47.75 30.39 114.26
N LEU A 217 -48.54 31.05 113.40
CA LEU A 217 -49.52 32.06 113.82
C LEU A 217 -50.60 31.42 114.69
N TYR A 218 -51.09 30.25 114.31
CA TYR A 218 -52.08 29.52 115.10
C TYR A 218 -51.53 29.18 116.50
N HIS A 219 -50.28 28.72 116.60
CA HIS A 219 -49.63 28.46 117.88
C HIS A 219 -49.43 29.72 118.73
N THR A 220 -49.02 30.85 118.14
CA THR A 220 -48.92 32.12 118.88
C THR A 220 -50.29 32.61 119.35
N THR A 221 -51.34 32.49 118.54
CA THR A 221 -52.71 32.86 118.95
C THR A 221 -53.26 31.99 120.09
N GLN A 222 -52.77 30.77 120.30
CA GLN A 222 -53.19 29.96 121.45
C GLN A 222 -52.70 30.52 122.80
N HIS A 223 -51.69 31.39 122.80
CA HIS A 223 -51.16 32.02 124.01
C HIS A 223 -51.82 33.37 124.34
N ILE A 224 -52.96 33.71 123.70
CA ILE A 224 -53.67 35.00 123.88
C ILE A 224 -54.03 35.31 125.35
N LEU A 225 -54.23 34.30 126.20
CA LEU A 225 -54.60 34.49 127.61
C LEU A 225 -53.40 34.71 128.54
N ASP A 226 -52.16 34.47 128.09
CA ASP A 226 -50.91 34.65 128.84
C ASP A 226 -50.03 35.75 128.18
N PRO A 227 -50.05 37.00 128.70
CA PRO A 227 -49.38 38.15 128.05
C PRO A 227 -47.86 38.00 127.88
N GLU A 228 -47.17 37.32 128.80
CA GLU A 228 -45.71 37.15 128.73
C GLU A 228 -45.30 36.09 127.69
N LYS A 229 -45.97 34.94 127.67
CA LYS A 229 -45.71 33.87 126.68
C LYS A 229 -46.13 34.27 125.27
N LEU A 230 -47.16 35.11 125.12
CA LEU A 230 -47.55 35.66 123.83
C LEU A 230 -46.44 36.57 123.26
N ARG A 231 -45.83 37.41 124.10
CA ARG A 231 -44.75 38.30 123.67
C ARG A 231 -43.51 37.51 123.25
N GLU A 232 -43.13 36.48 124.00
CA GLU A 232 -42.00 35.62 123.65
C GLU A 232 -42.25 34.82 122.36
N SER A 233 -43.43 34.20 122.23
CA SER A 233 -43.78 33.41 121.04
C SER A 233 -43.94 34.27 119.78
N PHE A 234 -44.45 35.50 119.91
CA PHE A 234 -44.51 36.46 118.80
C PHE A 234 -43.12 36.97 118.38
N VAL A 235 -42.23 37.26 119.33
CA VAL A 235 -40.85 37.67 119.02
C VAL A 235 -40.07 36.51 118.38
N ALA A 236 -40.27 35.27 118.82
CA ALA A 236 -39.68 34.08 118.21
C ALA A 236 -40.17 33.86 116.77
N MET A 237 -41.48 34.03 116.54
CA MET A 237 -42.07 33.96 115.19
C MET A 237 -41.55 35.09 114.29
N ALA A 238 -41.54 36.34 114.79
CA ALA A 238 -41.04 37.49 114.06
C ALA A 238 -39.57 37.32 113.67
N LYS A 239 -38.72 36.77 114.55
CA LYS A 239 -37.32 36.46 114.21
C LYS A 239 -37.21 35.37 113.14
N LYS A 240 -37.99 34.28 113.24
CA LYS A 240 -37.97 33.14 112.31
C LYS A 240 -38.40 33.51 110.87
N TYR A 241 -39.28 34.51 110.71
CA TYR A 241 -39.73 34.97 109.39
C TYR A 241 -39.13 36.32 108.95
N ALA A 242 -38.41 37.02 109.83
CA ALA A 242 -37.64 38.23 109.47
C ALA A 242 -36.26 37.89 108.88
N GLU A 243 -35.67 36.76 109.30
CA GLU A 243 -34.50 36.17 108.66
C GLU A 243 -34.94 35.04 107.71
N LEU A 244 -35.88 35.32 106.81
CA LEU A 244 -35.97 34.52 105.59
C LEU A 244 -34.74 34.90 104.76
N PRO A 245 -33.77 33.99 104.57
CA PRO A 245 -32.65 34.26 103.69
C PRO A 245 -33.22 34.45 102.29
N ASP A 246 -32.91 35.61 101.70
CA ASP A 246 -32.80 35.67 100.26
C ASP A 246 -31.62 34.77 99.85
N ASP A 247 -31.86 34.13 98.71
CA ASP A 247 -30.89 33.48 97.84
C ASP A 247 -30.43 32.06 98.19
N ASP A 248 -30.54 31.25 97.14
CA ASP A 248 -29.56 30.27 96.70
C ASP A 248 -29.07 29.26 97.74
N GLU A 249 -29.62 28.05 97.69
CA GLU A 249 -28.77 26.87 97.45
C GLU A 249 -29.62 25.62 97.19
N GLU A 250 -29.43 25.10 95.98
CA GLU A 250 -29.17 23.70 95.70
C GLU A 250 -29.92 22.66 96.55
N ALA A 251 -31.09 22.24 96.06
CA ALA A 251 -31.73 21.03 96.55
C ALA A 251 -32.09 20.11 95.39
N ALA A 252 -31.15 19.16 95.20
CA ALA A 252 -31.40 17.78 94.86
C ALA A 252 -31.97 17.50 93.47
N GLU A 253 -31.04 17.13 92.58
CA GLU A 253 -31.26 16.02 91.66
C GLU A 253 -31.99 14.87 92.38
N LYS A 254 -33.28 14.73 92.07
CA LYS A 254 -33.91 13.42 92.02
C LYS A 254 -34.12 13.10 90.56
N LYS A 255 -33.36 12.11 90.10
CA LYS A 255 -33.70 11.32 88.92
C LYS A 255 -35.07 10.70 89.20
N GLU A 256 -36.10 11.27 88.60
CA GLU A 256 -37.33 10.54 88.34
C GLU A 256 -37.23 10.01 86.92
N GLU A 257 -37.39 8.69 86.86
CA GLU A 257 -37.58 7.87 85.69
C GLU A 257 -38.89 8.30 85.03
N ASP A 258 -38.82 8.83 83.81
CA ASP A 258 -39.96 8.88 82.90
C ASP A 258 -39.62 7.94 81.74
N GLU A 259 -40.12 6.72 81.86
CA GLU A 259 -40.40 5.85 80.71
C GLU A 259 -41.45 6.57 79.85
N GLU A 260 -41.01 7.23 78.79
CA GLU A 260 -41.91 7.60 77.69
C GLU A 260 -42.24 6.32 76.91
N GLU A 261 -43.41 5.73 77.23
CA GLU A 261 -44.12 4.82 76.32
C GLU A 261 -44.37 5.55 75.00
N GLU A 262 -43.74 5.09 73.92
CA GLU A 262 -44.13 5.45 72.56
C GLU A 262 -45.53 4.88 72.26
N PRO A 263 -46.40 5.63 71.55
CA PRO A 263 -47.75 5.17 71.27
C PRO A 263 -47.76 4.12 70.15
N ASP A 264 -48.50 3.04 70.42
CA ASP A 264 -49.13 2.10 69.48
C ASP A 264 -49.04 2.49 67.99
N GLU A 265 -48.03 1.97 67.28
CA GLU A 265 -48.13 1.69 65.85
C GLU A 265 -48.61 0.24 65.69
N GLN A 266 -49.84 0.12 65.18
CA GLN A 266 -50.53 -1.13 64.90
C GLN A 266 -49.65 -2.06 64.04
N GLU A 267 -49.27 -3.21 64.61
CA GLU A 267 -48.66 -4.31 63.86
C GLU A 267 -49.56 -4.71 62.70
N PRO A 268 -49.06 -4.76 61.44
CA PRO A 268 -49.75 -5.47 60.39
C PRO A 268 -49.73 -6.95 60.73
N THR A 269 -50.89 -7.59 60.62
CA THR A 269 -51.10 -8.99 60.95
C THR A 269 -50.05 -9.89 60.28
N LYS A 270 -49.38 -10.74 61.07
CA LYS A 270 -48.30 -11.69 60.69
C LYS A 270 -48.56 -12.49 59.39
N LYS A 271 -49.83 -12.71 59.04
CA LYS A 271 -50.25 -13.42 57.82
C LYS A 271 -50.01 -12.63 56.53
N ASP A 272 -50.03 -11.30 56.57
CA ASP A 272 -49.85 -10.46 55.39
C ASP A 272 -48.36 -10.23 55.09
N ILE A 273 -47.51 -10.21 56.12
CA ILE A 273 -46.04 -10.13 56.01
C ILE A 273 -45.46 -11.43 55.42
N ASP A 274 -45.99 -12.58 55.83
CA ASP A 274 -45.55 -13.89 55.32
C ASP A 274 -45.99 -14.11 53.86
N ALA A 275 -47.19 -13.65 53.48
CA ALA A 275 -47.70 -13.74 52.11
C ALA A 275 -46.96 -12.80 51.13
N LEU A 276 -46.70 -11.55 51.54
CA LEU A 276 -45.82 -10.63 50.79
C LEU A 276 -44.38 -11.17 50.70
N GLY A 277 -43.91 -11.85 51.76
CA GLY A 277 -42.59 -12.49 51.77
C GLY A 277 -42.48 -13.72 50.87
N GLU A 278 -43.57 -14.43 50.59
CA GLU A 278 -43.62 -15.50 49.57
C GLU A 278 -43.68 -14.92 48.15
N GLU A 279 -44.52 -13.92 47.90
CA GLU A 279 -44.63 -13.27 46.59
C GLU A 279 -43.33 -12.57 46.17
N ILE A 280 -42.68 -11.87 47.11
CA ILE A 280 -41.36 -11.26 46.89
C ILE A 280 -40.29 -12.33 46.66
N ARG A 281 -40.35 -13.47 47.35
CA ARG A 281 -39.39 -14.57 47.14
C ARG A 281 -39.54 -15.22 45.77
N ASP A 282 -40.78 -15.49 45.34
CA ASP A 282 -41.08 -16.06 44.03
C ASP A 282 -40.65 -15.11 42.90
N GLU A 283 -40.91 -13.81 43.06
CA GLU A 283 -40.49 -12.80 42.08
C GLU A 283 -38.96 -12.66 42.03
N TYR A 284 -38.28 -12.74 43.18
CA TYR A 284 -36.81 -12.80 43.26
C TYR A 284 -36.24 -14.05 42.59
N GLU A 285 -36.91 -15.20 42.73
CA GLU A 285 -36.48 -16.47 42.15
C GLU A 285 -36.68 -16.50 40.62
N GLN A 286 -37.75 -15.88 40.13
CA GLN A 286 -37.95 -15.64 38.69
C GLN A 286 -36.91 -14.68 38.11
N GLN A 287 -36.62 -13.57 38.80
CA GLN A 287 -35.58 -12.62 38.36
C GLN A 287 -34.19 -13.27 38.38
N ARG A 288 -33.89 -14.07 39.41
CA ARG A 288 -32.65 -14.87 39.48
C ARG A 288 -32.57 -15.87 38.33
N GLY A 289 -33.65 -16.59 38.04
CA GLY A 289 -33.73 -17.51 36.90
C GLY A 289 -33.53 -16.81 35.54
N TYR A 290 -34.09 -15.62 35.35
CA TYR A 290 -33.88 -14.82 34.14
C TYR A 290 -32.43 -14.35 34.00
N LEU A 291 -31.82 -13.88 35.10
CA LEU A 291 -30.43 -13.48 35.15
C LEU A 291 -29.49 -14.67 34.91
N GLU A 292 -29.72 -15.81 35.53
CA GLU A 292 -28.98 -17.06 35.31
C GLU A 292 -29.10 -17.52 33.85
N ALA A 293 -30.30 -17.48 33.27
CA ALA A 293 -30.51 -17.81 31.85
C ALA A 293 -29.79 -16.83 30.91
N LYS A 294 -29.75 -15.54 31.25
CA LYS A 294 -29.02 -14.52 30.48
C LYS A 294 -27.51 -14.70 30.60
N VAL A 295 -27.00 -15.01 31.79
CA VAL A 295 -25.59 -15.36 32.02
C VAL A 295 -25.21 -16.63 31.25
N ASN A 296 -26.06 -17.65 31.23
CA ASN A 296 -25.82 -18.87 30.45
C ASN A 296 -25.83 -18.62 28.94
N LYS A 297 -26.73 -17.75 28.44
CA LYS A 297 -26.71 -17.30 27.04
C LYS A 297 -25.43 -16.51 26.70
N LEU A 298 -24.94 -15.69 27.62
CA LEU A 298 -23.68 -14.97 27.43
C LEU A 298 -22.47 -15.90 27.47
N ARG A 299 -22.43 -16.86 28.41
CA ARG A 299 -21.38 -17.89 28.49
C ARG A 299 -21.32 -18.74 27.23
N THR A 300 -22.47 -19.22 26.74
CA THR A 300 -22.52 -20.02 25.51
C THR A 300 -22.13 -19.22 24.27
N LYS A 301 -22.50 -17.93 24.18
CA LYS A 301 -21.98 -17.03 23.13
C LYS A 301 -20.47 -16.85 23.22
N LEU A 302 -19.93 -16.58 24.40
CA LEU A 302 -18.50 -16.40 24.60
C LEU A 302 -17.72 -17.67 24.22
N GLN A 303 -18.25 -18.85 24.56
CA GLN A 303 -17.67 -20.13 24.20
C GLN A 303 -17.67 -20.33 22.67
N LYS A 304 -18.80 -20.06 22.00
CA LYS A 304 -18.88 -20.12 20.53
C LYS A 304 -17.91 -19.14 19.86
N ASP A 305 -17.77 -17.92 20.37
CA ASP A 305 -16.82 -16.94 19.85
C ASP A 305 -15.36 -17.34 20.11
N ALA A 306 -15.09 -18.04 21.22
CA ALA A 306 -13.77 -18.59 21.49
C ALA A 306 -13.42 -19.77 20.56
N GLU A 307 -14.39 -20.66 20.30
CA GLU A 307 -14.25 -21.77 19.36
C GLU A 307 -14.10 -21.28 17.91
N ALA A 308 -14.86 -20.26 17.50
CA ALA A 308 -14.72 -19.60 16.21
C ALA A 308 -13.33 -18.98 16.05
N ARG A 309 -12.87 -18.19 17.03
CA ARG A 309 -11.51 -17.63 17.03
C ARG A 309 -10.42 -18.70 16.96
N ARG A 310 -10.61 -19.82 17.67
CA ARG A 310 -9.67 -20.94 17.63
C ARG A 310 -9.62 -21.58 16.23
N LYS A 311 -10.78 -21.78 15.60
CA LYS A 311 -10.88 -22.34 14.24
C LYS A 311 -10.26 -21.41 13.20
N ASP A 312 -10.53 -20.10 13.30
CA ASP A 312 -9.97 -19.09 12.40
C ASP A 312 -8.45 -18.98 12.56
N ASN A 313 -7.93 -18.98 13.78
CA ASN A 313 -6.48 -19.00 14.01
C ASN A 313 -5.81 -20.25 13.44
N SER A 314 -6.42 -21.44 13.58
CA SER A 314 -5.90 -22.65 12.96
C SER A 314 -5.94 -22.58 11.42
N ARG A 315 -6.99 -21.97 10.84
CA ARG A 315 -7.09 -21.77 9.39
C ARG A 315 -6.02 -20.81 8.88
N ILE A 316 -5.85 -19.67 9.55
CA ILE A 316 -4.82 -18.67 9.24
C ILE A 316 -3.43 -19.28 9.39
N MET A 317 -3.17 -20.09 10.42
CA MET A 317 -1.89 -20.80 10.54
C MET A 317 -1.66 -21.77 9.37
N GLY A 318 -2.69 -22.48 8.91
CA GLY A 318 -2.60 -23.34 7.73
C GLY A 318 -2.31 -22.57 6.44
N GLU A 319 -3.03 -21.46 6.21
CA GLU A 319 -2.80 -20.55 5.08
C GLU A 319 -1.38 -19.95 5.13
N ASN A 320 -0.92 -19.53 6.31
CA ASN A 320 0.43 -19.01 6.50
C ASN A 320 1.51 -20.06 6.23
N ILE A 321 1.29 -21.32 6.63
CA ILE A 321 2.22 -22.41 6.31
C ILE A 321 2.27 -22.66 4.79
N GLY A 322 1.12 -22.63 4.11
CA GLY A 322 1.04 -22.74 2.65
C GLY A 322 1.80 -21.61 1.94
N LEU A 323 1.54 -20.36 2.35
CA LEU A 323 2.23 -19.18 1.83
C LEU A 323 3.74 -19.22 2.10
N LEU A 324 4.17 -19.73 3.27
CA LEU A 324 5.59 -19.92 3.57
C LEU A 324 6.24 -20.97 2.66
N SER A 325 5.52 -22.05 2.32
CA SER A 325 5.99 -23.05 1.35
C SER A 325 6.12 -22.45 -0.04
N GLU A 326 5.10 -21.71 -0.50
CA GLU A 326 5.09 -21.05 -1.81
C GLU A 326 6.20 -20.00 -1.91
N ILE A 327 6.39 -19.18 -0.88
CA ILE A 327 7.55 -18.26 -0.78
C ILE A 327 8.87 -19.03 -0.82
N GLY A 328 8.93 -20.20 -0.20
CA GLY A 328 10.09 -21.10 -0.24
C GLY A 328 10.41 -21.60 -1.65
N GLU A 329 9.39 -22.03 -2.39
CA GLU A 329 9.49 -22.50 -3.78
C GLU A 329 9.90 -21.36 -4.71
N LEU A 330 9.22 -20.21 -4.64
CA LEU A 330 9.55 -19.02 -5.40
C LEU A 330 10.98 -18.53 -5.11
N ARG A 331 11.47 -18.66 -3.86
CA ARG A 331 12.87 -18.36 -3.54
C ARG A 331 13.85 -19.33 -4.17
N LYS A 332 13.52 -20.63 -4.24
CA LYS A 332 14.35 -21.63 -4.93
C LYS A 332 14.39 -21.37 -6.43
N GLU A 333 13.24 -21.07 -7.04
CA GLU A 333 13.15 -20.70 -8.46
C GLU A 333 13.92 -19.42 -8.75
N LEU A 334 13.80 -18.40 -7.89
CA LEU A 334 14.53 -17.15 -8.05
C LEU A 334 16.04 -17.35 -7.90
N GLN A 335 16.49 -18.26 -7.03
CA GLN A 335 17.89 -18.67 -6.95
C GLN A 335 18.34 -19.41 -8.22
N ALA A 336 17.53 -20.35 -8.73
CA ALA A 336 17.83 -21.09 -9.95
C ALA A 336 17.94 -20.17 -11.18
N LEU A 337 17.01 -19.24 -11.34
CA LEU A 337 17.05 -18.22 -12.40
C LEU A 337 18.25 -17.29 -12.24
N LYS A 338 18.65 -16.99 -11.00
CA LYS A 338 19.82 -16.16 -10.73
C LYS A 338 21.11 -16.91 -11.05
N THR A 339 21.22 -18.19 -10.72
CA THR A 339 22.37 -19.03 -11.10
C THR A 339 22.43 -19.19 -12.61
N GLU A 340 21.30 -19.46 -13.28
CA GLU A 340 21.23 -19.55 -14.75
C GLU A 340 21.62 -18.23 -15.41
N ARG A 341 21.18 -17.08 -14.88
CA ARG A 341 21.61 -15.75 -15.37
C ARG A 341 23.11 -15.52 -15.14
N GLN A 342 23.65 -16.00 -14.03
CA GLN A 342 25.08 -15.88 -13.71
C GLN A 342 25.94 -16.79 -14.60
N GLU A 343 25.47 -18.02 -14.87
CA GLU A 343 26.06 -18.95 -15.82
C GLU A 343 25.99 -18.40 -17.25
N ARG A 344 24.85 -17.82 -17.66
CA ARG A 344 24.73 -17.13 -18.95
C ARG A 344 25.71 -15.97 -19.06
N LYS A 345 25.86 -15.15 -18.00
CA LYS A 345 26.89 -14.08 -17.97
C LYS A 345 28.31 -14.63 -18.07
N MET A 346 28.61 -15.75 -17.42
CA MET A 346 29.92 -16.42 -17.51
C MET A 346 30.15 -17.07 -18.88
N SER A 347 29.09 -17.57 -19.54
CA SER A 347 29.15 -18.13 -20.89
C SER A 347 29.33 -17.06 -21.98
N VAL A 348 28.81 -15.86 -21.76
CA VAL A 348 29.00 -14.68 -22.63
C VAL A 348 30.35 -13.99 -22.35
N SER A 349 30.90 -14.17 -21.15
CA SER A 349 32.23 -13.67 -20.76
C SER A 349 33.30 -14.76 -20.85
N ARG A 350 33.51 -15.30 -22.05
CA ARG A 350 34.70 -16.11 -22.34
C ARG A 350 35.63 -15.35 -23.30
N PRO A 351 36.49 -14.44 -22.80
CA PRO A 351 37.69 -14.04 -23.52
C PRO A 351 38.78 -15.11 -23.33
N GLY A 352 39.66 -15.22 -24.34
CA GLY A 352 40.74 -16.21 -24.43
C GLY A 352 41.77 -16.20 -23.29
N PRO A 353 42.76 -17.11 -23.35
CA PRO A 353 43.48 -17.58 -22.17
C PRO A 353 44.65 -16.68 -21.80
N PHE A 354 44.42 -15.54 -21.17
CA PHE A 354 45.48 -14.81 -20.46
C PHE A 354 44.90 -13.99 -19.30
N ALA A 355 45.08 -14.48 -18.08
CA ALA A 355 45.43 -13.68 -16.88
C ALA A 355 45.30 -14.55 -15.62
N ARG A 356 46.45 -15.02 -15.17
CA ARG A 356 46.69 -15.65 -13.88
C ARG A 356 46.69 -14.58 -12.79
N ALA A 357 45.78 -14.66 -11.80
CA ALA A 357 45.99 -14.04 -10.50
C ALA A 357 45.13 -14.67 -9.38
N LYS A 358 45.84 -15.35 -8.47
CA LYS A 358 45.56 -15.57 -7.04
C LYS A 358 44.24 -16.23 -6.63
N ALA A 359 44.35 -17.54 -6.37
CA ALA A 359 43.60 -18.20 -5.33
C ALA A 359 44.28 -17.96 -3.96
N ALA A 360 43.49 -17.63 -2.94
CA ALA A 360 43.44 -18.33 -1.65
C ALA A 360 42.76 -17.48 -0.56
N ALA A 361 41.71 -18.06 0.03
CA ALA A 361 41.43 -18.15 1.47
C ALA A 361 39.95 -17.90 1.77
N GLY A 362 39.25 -18.98 2.12
CA GLY A 362 37.94 -18.90 2.73
C GLY A 362 38.00 -18.34 4.15
N ARG A 363 36.94 -17.61 4.54
CA ARG A 363 36.30 -17.64 5.87
C ARG A 363 35.05 -16.74 5.82
N ARG A 364 33.96 -17.30 6.36
CA ARG A 364 32.66 -16.79 6.84
C ARG A 364 32.25 -15.32 6.59
N PRO A 365 30.93 -15.06 6.39
CA PRO A 365 30.43 -13.78 5.89
C PRO A 365 30.43 -12.70 6.97
N PRO A 366 30.72 -11.44 6.59
CA PRO A 366 30.10 -10.32 7.29
C PRO A 366 29.45 -9.31 6.32
N ASP A 367 28.46 -8.64 6.89
CA ASP A 367 27.97 -7.30 6.55
C ASP A 367 27.08 -7.09 5.32
N VAL A 368 25.79 -7.14 5.63
CA VAL A 368 24.65 -6.57 4.90
C VAL A 368 24.79 -5.04 4.68
N ALA A 369 25.71 -4.36 5.37
CA ALA A 369 25.91 -2.92 5.29
C ALA A 369 26.62 -2.45 3.99
N LYS A 370 27.58 -3.21 3.42
CA LYS A 370 28.30 -2.79 2.20
C LYS A 370 27.46 -2.90 0.92
N LYS A 371 26.45 -3.78 0.89
CA LYS A 371 25.52 -3.90 -0.25
C LYS A 371 24.53 -2.74 -0.33
N ALA A 372 24.23 -2.06 0.79
CA ALA A 372 23.35 -0.90 0.78
C ALA A 372 24.02 0.34 0.17
N SER A 373 25.32 0.56 0.44
CA SER A 373 26.10 1.67 -0.12
C SER A 373 26.25 1.60 -1.64
N GLY A 374 26.57 0.42 -2.19
CA GLY A 374 26.67 0.24 -3.65
C GLY A 374 25.32 0.43 -4.35
N ARG A 375 24.23 -0.04 -3.72
CA ARG A 375 22.88 0.09 -4.27
C ARG A 375 22.36 1.53 -4.17
N ALA A 376 22.75 2.29 -3.15
CA ALA A 376 22.44 3.71 -3.04
C ALA A 376 23.14 4.54 -4.13
N ALA A 377 24.43 4.27 -4.39
CA ALA A 377 25.18 4.91 -5.47
C ALA A 377 24.61 4.57 -6.86
N GLU A 378 24.20 3.32 -7.07
CA GLU A 378 23.58 2.85 -8.31
C GLU A 378 22.17 3.46 -8.50
N ILE A 379 21.40 3.64 -7.43
CA ILE A 379 20.11 4.35 -7.46
C ILE A 379 20.31 5.84 -7.76
N GLU A 380 21.35 6.48 -7.23
CA GLU A 380 21.64 7.87 -7.51
C GLU A 380 22.09 8.09 -8.95
N GLN A 381 22.92 7.18 -9.48
CA GLN A 381 23.31 7.18 -10.88
C GLN A 381 22.11 6.95 -11.81
N ASN A 382 21.22 6.01 -11.46
CA ASN A 382 19.97 5.80 -12.19
C ASN A 382 19.01 7.00 -12.12
N ARG A 383 18.99 7.74 -11.01
CA ARG A 383 18.21 8.98 -10.91
C ARG A 383 18.74 10.07 -11.83
N ARG A 384 20.07 10.19 -11.97
CA ARG A 384 20.70 11.16 -12.88
C ARG A 384 20.41 10.81 -14.35
N THR A 385 20.54 9.54 -14.74
CA THR A 385 20.24 9.12 -16.12
C THR A 385 18.75 9.28 -16.45
N ILE A 386 17.84 9.02 -15.50
CA ILE A 386 16.40 9.28 -15.69
C ILE A 386 16.13 10.79 -15.84
N ALA A 387 16.81 11.65 -15.11
CA ALA A 387 16.67 13.11 -15.25
C ALA A 387 17.14 13.59 -16.64
N GLU A 388 18.29 13.10 -17.13
CA GLU A 388 18.79 13.41 -18.47
C GLU A 388 17.87 12.90 -19.59
N LEU A 389 17.27 11.72 -19.42
CA LEU A 389 16.29 11.20 -20.38
C LEU A 389 15.01 12.03 -20.39
N ARG A 390 14.55 12.52 -19.23
CA ARG A 390 13.38 13.41 -19.13
C ARG A 390 13.62 14.78 -19.77
N GLU A 391 14.81 15.35 -19.61
CA GLU A 391 15.25 16.55 -20.33
C GLU A 391 15.20 16.35 -21.85
N LYS A 392 15.76 15.25 -22.34
CA LYS A 392 15.75 14.92 -23.78
C LYS A 392 14.35 14.70 -24.34
N ILE A 393 13.44 14.12 -23.54
CA ILE A 393 12.04 13.95 -23.93
C ILE A 393 11.34 15.31 -24.00
N ARG A 394 11.51 16.18 -23.00
CA ARG A 394 10.95 17.55 -23.03
C ARG A 394 11.44 18.36 -24.24
N GLY A 395 12.74 18.30 -24.53
CA GLY A 395 13.29 18.98 -25.72
C GLY A 395 12.72 18.44 -27.04
N ARG A 396 12.44 17.12 -27.13
CA ARG A 396 11.77 16.54 -28.30
C ARG A 396 10.29 16.93 -28.37
N GLU A 397 9.59 16.99 -27.24
CA GLU A 397 8.20 17.44 -27.17
C GLU A 397 8.07 18.92 -27.57
N GLU A 398 9.03 19.78 -27.19
CA GLU A 398 9.08 21.18 -27.65
C GLU A 398 9.36 21.30 -29.14
N ILE A 399 10.25 20.47 -29.70
CA ILE A 399 10.49 20.44 -31.15
C ILE A 399 9.22 20.00 -31.89
N ILE A 400 8.52 18.98 -31.39
CA ILE A 400 7.25 18.53 -31.97
C ILE A 400 6.20 19.64 -31.89
N ARG A 401 6.07 20.31 -30.74
CA ARG A 401 5.13 21.42 -30.55
C ARG A 401 5.43 22.59 -31.48
N ASN A 402 6.70 22.96 -31.64
CA ASN A 402 7.11 24.00 -32.58
C ASN A 402 6.85 23.60 -34.05
N TYR A 403 6.94 22.30 -34.37
CA TYR A 403 6.62 21.80 -35.71
C TYR A 403 5.11 21.81 -35.98
N GLU A 404 4.28 21.48 -34.99
CA GLU A 404 2.82 21.59 -35.05
C GLU A 404 2.36 23.06 -35.16
N GLU A 405 3.00 23.98 -34.43
CA GLU A 405 2.77 25.43 -34.54
C GLU A 405 3.22 26.00 -35.90
N ALA A 406 4.31 25.46 -36.48
CA ALA A 406 4.74 25.82 -37.84
C ALA A 406 3.80 25.30 -38.93
N GLN A 407 3.20 24.11 -38.75
CA GLN A 407 2.20 23.60 -39.68
C GLN A 407 0.88 24.35 -39.61
N THR A 408 0.44 24.76 -38.42
CA THR A 408 -0.80 25.54 -38.24
C THR A 408 -0.68 27.00 -38.68
N SER A 409 0.53 27.59 -38.66
CA SER A 409 0.79 28.93 -39.20
C SER A 409 1.10 28.96 -40.71
N GLY A 410 1.39 27.80 -41.32
CA GLY A 410 1.74 27.64 -42.74
C GLY A 410 0.57 27.62 -43.73
N GLU A 411 -0.69 27.48 -43.29
CA GLU A 411 -1.86 27.41 -44.18
C GLU A 411 -2.43 28.77 -44.63
N SER A 412 -1.73 29.89 -44.41
CA SER A 412 -2.25 31.22 -44.77
C SER A 412 -1.52 31.95 -45.91
N LYS A 413 -0.72 31.26 -46.73
CA LYS A 413 -0.18 31.86 -47.96
C LYS A 413 -0.05 30.84 -49.11
N LEU A 414 -1.10 30.73 -49.89
CA LEU A 414 -1.02 30.46 -51.32
C LEU A 414 -1.73 31.63 -52.04
N PRO A 415 -1.10 32.30 -53.02
CA PRO A 415 -1.83 33.12 -53.98
C PRO A 415 -2.70 32.26 -54.91
#